data_AF-A0A7V9HJ59-F1
#
_entry.id   AF-A0A7V9HJ59-F1
#
_cell.length_a   1.000
_cell.length_b   1.000
_cell.length_c   1.000
_cell.angle_alpha   90.00
_cell.angle_beta   90.00
_cell.angle_gamma   90.00
#
_symmetry.space_group_name_H-M   'P 1'
#
loop_
_entity.id
_entity.type
_entity.pdbx_description
1 polymer ?
#
loop_
_entity_poly.entity_id
_entity_poly.type
_entity_poly.pdbx_seq_one_letter_code
_entity_poly.pdbx_strand_id
1 'polypeptide(L)'
;MQQHQQQRRRKRSQGDMIALGGWVFADLLLGLAMLFFTANTVGSPPPTPTPPPTPNQLATSQATISALSTEQALAAAQQLQSDEAATSAALTAEALGSVVAESDAALATAAARATQEALRQFQMTATAQALATRDALGADERATVDALATEDALAAEATLAAFATARAADEDNIDELQRAQATAAAQATQEAQAAQATISALATNEALVAAIATQNAITGANELATAQAAAAINQATVASLQTAQAGAAPTATALAELAAASSLNPNLLTVAIEVDLGGVTTGDPDAIADARGQLAEIVAGYSSGCRAGFVLFTGNGPDIGSGVDLARAVDDLVRQEFPDIFAEDMAAEHIAQPNVQPFGQVTMQILFYQGCVPLG
;
A
#
# COMPACT_ATOMS: atom_id res chain seq x y z
N MET A 1 13.90 -0.42 -51.24
CA MET A 1 14.91 0.56 -51.70
C MET A 1 14.82 1.79 -50.80
N GLN A 2 15.96 2.46 -50.54
CA GLN A 2 16.23 3.54 -49.56
C GLN A 2 16.36 3.03 -48.12
N GLN A 3 17.52 2.82 -47.47
CA GLN A 3 18.84 3.49 -47.41
C GLN A 3 18.81 4.95 -46.93
N HIS A 4 19.13 5.16 -45.64
CA HIS A 4 20.13 6.11 -45.11
C HIS A 4 20.39 5.79 -43.62
N GLN A 5 21.57 5.33 -43.21
CA GLN A 5 22.84 6.06 -42.98
C GLN A 5 22.88 6.95 -41.70
N GLN A 6 23.74 6.54 -40.74
CA GLN A 6 24.83 7.34 -40.11
C GLN A 6 24.42 7.96 -38.76
N GLN A 7 25.25 8.13 -37.71
CA GLN A 7 26.68 7.93 -37.45
C GLN A 7 26.96 8.10 -35.93
N ARG A 8 27.89 7.29 -35.39
CA ARG A 8 29.02 7.61 -34.48
C ARG A 8 28.88 8.75 -33.44
N ARG A 9 29.33 8.48 -32.20
CA ARG A 9 30.53 9.14 -31.62
C ARG A 9 31.09 8.44 -30.37
N ARG A 10 32.40 8.20 -30.43
CA ARG A 10 33.33 7.78 -29.37
C ARG A 10 33.59 8.94 -28.39
N LYS A 11 33.84 8.66 -27.11
CA LYS A 11 34.77 9.43 -26.26
C LYS A 11 35.72 8.48 -25.52
N ARG A 12 36.99 8.88 -25.54
CA ARG A 12 38.19 8.16 -25.07
C ARG A 12 38.55 8.54 -23.63
N SER A 13 39.29 7.62 -23.01
CA SER A 13 40.10 7.72 -21.80
C SER A 13 41.04 8.92 -21.73
N GLN A 14 41.18 9.53 -20.55
CA GLN A 14 42.40 10.22 -20.12
C GLN A 14 42.37 10.43 -18.60
N GLY A 15 43.33 9.85 -17.89
CA GLY A 15 43.58 10.16 -16.48
C GLY A 15 43.94 8.97 -15.61
N ASP A 16 45.04 8.27 -15.91
CA ASP A 16 45.70 7.42 -14.91
C ASP A 16 47.17 7.21 -15.28
N MET A 17 48.01 8.17 -14.90
CA MET A 17 49.47 8.02 -14.87
C MET A 17 50.14 8.65 -13.63
N ILE A 18 49.37 9.19 -12.67
CA ILE A 18 49.94 9.85 -11.47
C ILE A 18 49.92 8.92 -10.23
N ALA A 19 49.22 7.77 -10.28
CA ALA A 19 49.11 6.86 -9.13
C ALA A 19 50.32 5.94 -8.88
N LEU A 20 51.26 5.79 -9.83
CA LEU A 20 52.36 4.81 -9.70
C LEU A 20 53.60 5.32 -8.94
N GLY A 21 53.73 6.63 -8.72
CA GLY A 21 54.90 7.23 -8.05
C GLY A 21 54.84 7.22 -6.52
N GLY A 22 53.65 7.09 -5.92
CA GLY A 22 53.46 7.19 -4.47
C GLY A 22 53.87 5.94 -3.69
N TRP A 23 53.88 4.77 -4.32
CA TRP A 23 54.10 3.49 -3.63
C TRP A 23 55.58 3.26 -3.27
N VAL A 24 56.51 3.70 -4.12
CA VAL A 24 57.96 3.54 -3.89
C VAL A 24 58.47 4.45 -2.75
N PHE A 25 57.83 5.60 -2.53
CA PHE A 25 58.23 6.53 -1.45
C PHE A 25 57.84 6.01 -0.06
N ALA A 26 56.72 5.30 0.06
CA ALA A 26 56.26 4.72 1.33
C ALA A 26 57.21 3.62 1.85
N ASP A 27 57.75 2.80 0.96
CA ASP A 27 58.65 1.70 1.33
C ASP A 27 60.02 2.20 1.82
N LEU A 28 60.48 3.33 1.28
CA LEU A 28 61.71 3.99 1.71
C LEU A 28 61.60 4.62 3.11
N LEU A 29 60.44 5.19 3.47
CA LEU A 29 60.18 5.70 4.82
C LEU A 29 60.06 4.57 5.85
N LEU A 30 59.48 3.43 5.47
CA LEU A 30 59.38 2.26 6.34
C LEU A 30 60.77 1.66 6.66
N GLY A 31 61.65 1.54 5.66
CA GLY A 31 63.03 1.09 5.86
C GLY A 31 63.83 2.00 6.79
N LEU A 32 63.65 3.33 6.71
CA LEU A 32 64.32 4.29 7.58
C LEU A 32 63.81 4.18 9.03
N ALA A 33 62.50 4.02 9.24
CA ALA A 33 61.91 3.86 10.56
C ALA A 33 62.43 2.59 11.27
N MET A 34 62.56 1.49 10.53
CA MET A 34 63.10 0.25 11.09
C MET A 34 64.58 0.37 11.52
N LEU A 35 65.36 1.20 10.82
CA LEU A 35 66.75 1.47 11.16
C LEU A 35 66.91 2.31 12.44
N PHE A 36 65.96 3.20 12.72
CA PHE A 36 65.92 3.95 13.99
C PHE A 36 65.54 3.06 15.19
N PHE A 37 64.72 2.02 14.98
CA PHE A 37 64.38 1.06 16.04
C PHE A 37 65.55 0.15 16.41
N THR A 38 66.40 -0.23 15.44
CA THR A 38 67.56 -1.10 15.71
C THR A 38 68.76 -0.35 16.31
N ALA A 39 68.89 0.96 16.06
CA ALA A 39 70.03 1.75 16.55
C ALA A 39 69.92 2.23 18.00
N ASN A 40 68.72 2.26 18.60
CA ASN A 40 68.49 2.78 19.96
C ASN A 40 68.44 1.73 21.08
N THR A 41 68.82 0.48 20.81
CA THR A 41 68.86 -0.60 21.82
C THR A 41 70.29 -0.90 22.28
N VAL A 42 70.94 0.06 22.94
CA VAL A 42 72.15 -0.20 23.76
C VAL A 42 71.75 -0.18 25.23
N GLY A 43 71.72 -1.39 25.80
CA GLY A 43 71.20 -1.68 27.13
C GLY A 43 72.07 -1.16 28.26
N SER A 44 71.43 -0.53 29.24
CA SER A 44 71.95 -0.47 30.60
C SER A 44 71.65 -1.81 31.29
N PRO A 45 72.58 -2.33 32.12
CA PRO A 45 72.41 -3.62 32.79
C PRO A 45 71.11 -3.62 33.62
N PRO A 46 70.38 -4.76 33.65
CA PRO A 46 69.08 -4.82 34.28
C PRO A 46 69.23 -4.47 35.77
N PRO A 47 68.49 -3.45 36.28
CA PRO A 47 68.42 -3.24 37.71
C PRO A 47 67.87 -4.52 38.35
N THR A 48 68.48 -4.94 39.46
CA THR A 48 68.05 -6.10 40.25
C THR A 48 66.53 -6.05 40.42
N PRO A 49 65.79 -7.12 40.06
CA PRO A 49 64.33 -7.09 40.05
C PRO A 49 63.86 -6.77 41.46
N THR A 50 63.40 -5.54 41.65
CA THR A 50 62.63 -5.18 42.81
C THR A 50 61.37 -6.03 42.71
N PRO A 51 61.04 -6.86 43.71
CA PRO A 51 59.82 -7.67 43.65
C PRO A 51 58.67 -6.71 43.33
N PRO A 52 57.92 -6.96 42.24
CA PRO A 52 56.87 -6.05 41.82
C PRO A 52 55.92 -5.85 43.01
N PRO A 53 55.49 -4.61 43.29
CA PRO A 53 54.55 -4.36 44.37
C PRO A 53 53.36 -5.29 44.17
N THR A 54 53.04 -6.07 45.21
CA THR A 54 51.95 -7.04 45.16
C THR A 54 50.68 -6.28 44.73
N PRO A 55 50.03 -6.66 43.62
CA PRO A 55 48.89 -5.92 43.10
C PRO A 55 47.84 -5.73 44.19
N ASN A 56 47.46 -4.49 44.44
CA ASN A 56 46.38 -4.19 45.37
C ASN A 56 45.05 -4.55 44.69
N GLN A 57 44.67 -5.82 44.78
CA GLN A 57 43.44 -6.39 44.22
C GLN A 57 42.19 -5.59 44.63
N LEU A 58 42.20 -4.99 45.83
CA LEU A 58 41.09 -4.16 46.31
C LEU A 58 41.00 -2.85 45.50
N ALA A 59 42.12 -2.15 45.30
CA ALA A 59 42.15 -0.93 44.49
C ALA A 59 41.75 -1.21 43.03
N THR A 60 42.19 -2.33 42.46
CA THR A 60 41.77 -2.75 41.11
C THR A 60 40.27 -3.03 41.05
N SER A 61 39.72 -3.78 42.01
CA SER A 61 38.28 -4.07 42.04
C SER A 61 37.41 -2.81 42.19
N GLN A 62 37.83 -1.86 43.03
CA GLN A 62 37.13 -0.58 43.20
C GLN A 62 37.16 0.28 41.93
N ALA A 63 38.28 0.29 41.21
CA ALA A 63 38.40 0.98 39.93
C ALA A 63 37.49 0.34 38.86
N THR A 64 37.43 -0.99 38.79
CA THR A 64 36.52 -1.72 37.89
C THR A 64 35.05 -1.42 38.19
N ILE A 65 34.65 -1.46 39.47
CA ILE A 65 33.27 -1.13 39.88
C ILE A 65 32.92 0.31 39.50
N SER A 66 33.82 1.27 39.73
CA SER A 66 33.60 2.68 39.41
C SER A 66 33.50 2.94 37.89
N ALA A 67 34.29 2.21 37.09
CA ALA A 67 34.21 2.26 35.64
C ALA A 67 32.86 1.69 35.15
N LEU A 68 32.46 0.52 35.67
CA LEU A 68 31.20 -0.12 35.32
C LEU A 68 29.98 0.75 35.70
N SER A 69 30.00 1.39 36.88
CA SER A 69 28.92 2.30 37.28
C SER A 69 28.83 3.54 36.38
N THR A 70 29.97 4.02 35.87
CA THR A 70 30.00 5.17 34.94
C THR A 70 29.46 4.77 33.57
N GLU A 71 29.82 3.58 33.08
CA GLU A 71 29.31 3.03 31.83
C GLU A 71 27.80 2.79 31.90
N GLN A 72 27.29 2.23 33.00
CA GLN A 72 25.86 2.06 33.24
C GLN A 72 25.11 3.40 33.28
N ALA A 73 25.68 4.43 33.92
CA ALA A 73 25.09 5.77 33.94
C ALA A 73 25.04 6.40 32.53
N LEU A 74 26.06 6.19 31.70
CA LEU A 74 26.11 6.69 30.33
C LEU A 74 25.12 5.97 29.42
N ALA A 75 24.99 4.64 29.55
CA ALA A 75 23.98 3.87 28.83
C ALA A 75 22.54 4.31 29.19
N ALA A 76 22.27 4.54 30.48
CA ALA A 76 20.98 5.06 30.94
C ALA A 76 20.68 6.46 30.38
N ALA A 77 21.68 7.34 30.31
CA ALA A 77 21.53 8.66 29.71
C ALA A 77 21.27 8.59 28.20
N GLN A 78 21.93 7.67 27.47
CA GLN A 78 21.68 7.45 26.05
C GLN A 78 20.27 6.90 25.80
N GLN A 79 19.78 6.01 26.66
CA GLN A 79 18.43 5.47 26.56
C GLN A 79 17.36 6.55 26.81
N LEU A 80 17.55 7.44 27.78
CA LEU A 80 16.66 8.58 27.98
C LEU A 80 16.63 9.51 26.76
N GLN A 81 17.78 9.76 26.12
CA GLN A 81 17.84 10.56 24.90
C GLN A 81 17.12 9.90 23.72
N SER A 82 17.20 8.57 23.58
CA SER A 82 16.44 7.86 22.53
C SER A 82 14.93 7.87 22.79
N ASP A 83 14.52 7.78 24.05
CA ASP A 83 13.11 7.79 24.44
C ASP A 83 12.48 9.18 24.22
N GLU A 84 13.19 10.26 24.53
CA GLU A 84 12.77 11.63 24.23
C GLU A 84 12.66 11.87 22.72
N ALA A 85 13.63 11.37 21.93
CA ALA A 85 13.59 11.46 20.47
C ALA A 85 12.39 10.69 19.88
N ALA A 86 12.13 9.46 20.35
CA ALA A 86 10.98 8.66 19.93
C ALA A 86 9.65 9.34 20.28
N THR A 87 9.55 9.94 21.47
CA THR A 87 8.37 10.70 21.92
C THR A 87 8.15 11.93 21.03
N SER A 88 9.22 12.68 20.70
CA SER A 88 9.12 13.85 19.82
C SER A 88 8.69 13.48 18.40
N ALA A 89 9.15 12.33 17.89
CA ALA A 89 8.77 11.82 16.57
C ALA A 89 7.29 11.38 16.55
N ALA A 90 6.82 10.70 17.60
CA ALA A 90 5.43 10.30 17.74
C ALA A 90 4.47 11.51 17.76
N LEU A 91 4.78 12.54 18.55
CA LEU A 91 4.00 13.78 18.60
C LEU A 91 3.99 14.51 17.25
N THR A 92 5.11 14.47 16.53
CA THR A 92 5.20 15.07 15.18
C THR A 92 4.34 14.30 14.18
N ALA A 93 4.35 12.97 14.23
CA ALA A 93 3.52 12.13 13.36
C ALA A 93 2.03 12.33 13.62
N GLU A 94 1.63 12.43 14.89
CA GLU A 94 0.24 12.71 15.28
C GLU A 94 -0.22 14.10 14.80
N ALA A 95 0.60 15.13 14.99
CA ALA A 95 0.31 16.48 14.49
C ALA A 95 0.20 16.50 12.95
N LEU A 96 1.07 15.78 12.23
CA LEU A 96 1.01 15.68 10.78
C LEU A 96 -0.27 14.96 10.32
N GLY A 97 -0.65 13.89 11.02
CA GLY A 97 -1.89 13.14 10.77
C GLY A 97 -3.13 14.03 10.91
N SER A 98 -3.18 14.88 11.94
CA SER A 98 -4.26 15.86 12.13
C SER A 98 -4.33 16.89 10.99
N VAL A 99 -3.18 17.42 10.55
CA VAL A 99 -3.13 18.39 9.44
C VAL A 99 -3.58 17.78 8.12
N VAL A 100 -3.20 16.52 7.84
CA VAL A 100 -3.66 15.81 6.63
C VAL A 100 -5.17 15.59 6.68
N ALA A 101 -5.72 15.14 7.81
CA ALA A 101 -7.16 14.95 7.97
C ALA A 101 -7.96 16.25 7.78
N GLU A 102 -7.47 17.39 8.30
CA GLU A 102 -8.09 18.70 8.08
C GLU A 102 -8.02 19.14 6.62
N SER A 103 -6.89 18.90 5.94
CA SER A 103 -6.72 19.18 4.52
C SER A 103 -7.70 18.36 3.66
N ASP A 104 -7.85 17.07 3.96
CA ASP A 104 -8.76 16.18 3.23
C ASP A 104 -10.22 16.59 3.43
N ALA A 105 -10.61 16.97 4.65
CA ALA A 105 -11.94 17.50 4.93
C ALA A 105 -12.22 18.83 4.20
N ALA A 106 -11.21 19.71 4.09
CA ALA A 106 -11.31 20.96 3.35
C ALA A 106 -11.48 20.72 1.84
N LEU A 107 -10.72 19.77 1.26
CA LEU A 107 -10.83 19.38 -0.14
C LEU A 107 -12.18 18.73 -0.45
N ALA A 108 -12.67 17.85 0.42
CA ALA A 108 -14.00 17.25 0.30
C ALA A 108 -15.11 18.32 0.33
N THR A 109 -15.00 19.30 1.23
CA THR A 109 -15.94 20.42 1.31
C THR A 109 -15.89 21.30 0.04
N ALA A 110 -14.70 21.58 -0.49
CA ALA A 110 -14.54 22.34 -1.71
C ALA A 110 -15.14 21.61 -2.93
N ALA A 111 -14.90 20.30 -3.03
CA ALA A 111 -15.47 19.45 -4.07
C ALA A 111 -17.01 19.43 -4.00
N ALA A 112 -17.59 19.27 -2.81
CA ALA A 112 -19.04 19.29 -2.62
C ALA A 112 -19.67 20.62 -3.06
N ARG A 113 -19.04 21.76 -2.73
CA ARG A 113 -19.49 23.09 -3.18
C ARG A 113 -19.40 23.25 -4.69
N ALA A 114 -18.32 22.78 -5.31
CA ALA A 114 -18.16 22.82 -6.76
C ALA A 114 -19.24 22.00 -7.47
N THR A 115 -19.55 20.80 -6.96
CA THR A 115 -20.62 19.94 -7.47
C THR A 115 -21.99 20.60 -7.33
N GLN A 116 -22.28 21.23 -6.18
CA GLN A 116 -23.55 21.93 -5.97
C GLN A 116 -23.73 23.11 -6.93
N GLU A 117 -22.66 23.87 -7.18
CA GLU A 117 -22.70 24.97 -8.14
C GLU A 117 -22.86 24.48 -9.58
N ALA A 118 -22.19 23.39 -9.97
CA ALA A 118 -22.36 22.77 -11.28
C ALA A 118 -23.80 22.29 -11.49
N LEU A 119 -24.40 21.62 -10.49
CA LEU A 119 -25.81 21.22 -10.52
C LEU A 119 -26.74 22.42 -10.68
N ARG A 120 -26.48 23.52 -9.96
CA ARG A 120 -27.26 24.76 -10.08
C ARG A 120 -27.18 25.34 -11.49
N GLN A 121 -25.99 25.37 -12.09
CA GLN A 121 -25.80 25.85 -13.47
C GLN A 121 -26.46 24.93 -14.51
N PHE A 122 -26.37 23.62 -14.31
CA PHE A 122 -27.07 22.63 -15.14
C PHE A 122 -28.58 22.84 -15.07
N GLN A 123 -29.16 22.99 -13.87
CA GLN A 123 -30.58 23.25 -13.69
C GLN A 123 -31.03 24.55 -14.36
N MET A 124 -30.26 25.64 -14.25
CA MET A 124 -30.57 26.90 -14.93
C MET A 124 -30.57 26.73 -16.46
N THR A 125 -29.62 25.96 -16.99
CA THR A 125 -29.50 25.71 -18.44
C THR A 125 -30.61 24.82 -18.96
N ALA A 126 -30.90 23.71 -18.26
CA ALA A 126 -32.01 22.82 -18.57
C ALA A 126 -33.35 23.57 -18.51
N THR A 127 -33.54 24.46 -17.53
CA THR A 127 -34.73 25.31 -17.43
C THR A 127 -34.84 26.27 -18.62
N ALA A 128 -33.74 26.92 -19.01
CA ALA A 128 -33.74 27.82 -20.16
C ALA A 128 -34.05 27.09 -21.48
N GLN A 129 -33.50 25.89 -21.68
CA GLN A 129 -33.81 25.05 -22.83
C GLN A 129 -35.27 24.58 -22.81
N ALA A 130 -35.78 24.12 -21.67
CA ALA A 130 -37.17 23.70 -21.54
C ALA A 130 -38.14 24.85 -21.87
N LEU A 131 -37.86 26.07 -21.41
CA LEU A 131 -38.64 27.26 -21.75
C LEU A 131 -38.59 27.57 -23.25
N ALA A 132 -37.40 27.51 -23.87
CA ALA A 132 -37.26 27.73 -25.31
C ALA A 132 -38.02 26.68 -26.14
N THR A 133 -37.96 25.41 -25.74
CA THR A 133 -38.76 24.33 -26.36
C THR A 133 -40.25 24.56 -26.16
N ARG A 134 -40.66 24.96 -24.96
CA ARG A 134 -42.06 25.25 -24.65
C ARG A 134 -42.60 26.40 -25.48
N ASP A 135 -41.82 27.46 -25.69
CA ASP A 135 -42.23 28.61 -26.51
C ASP A 135 -42.34 28.27 -28.00
N ALA A 136 -41.64 27.22 -28.46
CA ALA A 136 -41.75 26.71 -29.82
C ALA A 136 -43.00 25.83 -30.07
N LEU A 137 -43.64 25.31 -29.01
CA LEU A 137 -44.81 24.44 -29.11
C LEU A 137 -46.14 25.21 -29.24
N GLY A 138 -47.09 24.64 -29.98
CA GLY A 138 -48.46 25.16 -30.08
C GLY A 138 -49.20 25.14 -28.72
N ALA A 139 -50.29 25.90 -28.58
CA ALA A 139 -51.05 25.95 -27.32
C ALA A 139 -51.60 24.59 -26.87
N ASP A 140 -52.07 23.76 -27.80
CA ASP A 140 -52.63 22.43 -27.50
C ASP A 140 -51.54 21.39 -27.16
N GLU A 141 -50.37 21.46 -27.81
CA GLU A 141 -49.21 20.62 -27.47
C GLU A 141 -48.62 20.98 -26.11
N ARG A 142 -48.58 22.27 -25.75
CA ARG A 142 -48.14 22.72 -24.41
C ARG A 142 -49.01 22.14 -23.29
N ALA A 143 -50.33 22.11 -23.47
CA ALA A 143 -51.24 21.56 -22.47
C ALA A 143 -51.00 20.06 -22.22
N THR A 144 -50.63 19.31 -23.27
CA THR A 144 -50.32 17.87 -23.17
C THR A 144 -48.96 17.64 -22.50
N VAL A 145 -47.94 18.44 -22.86
CA VAL A 145 -46.60 18.37 -22.25
C VAL A 145 -46.63 18.77 -20.77
N ASP A 146 -47.39 19.81 -20.40
CA ASP A 146 -47.52 20.25 -19.00
C ASP A 146 -48.20 19.17 -18.12
N ALA A 147 -49.18 18.43 -18.68
CA ALA A 147 -49.82 17.32 -17.98
C ALA A 147 -48.87 16.13 -17.75
N LEU A 148 -48.09 15.75 -18.77
CA LEU A 148 -47.06 14.70 -18.67
C LEU A 148 -45.94 15.08 -17.68
N ALA A 149 -45.46 16.32 -17.73
CA ALA A 149 -44.44 16.80 -16.81
C ALA A 149 -44.90 16.76 -15.34
N THR A 150 -46.20 16.96 -15.09
CA THR A 150 -46.79 16.85 -13.75
C THR A 150 -46.83 15.39 -13.27
N GLU A 151 -47.14 14.44 -14.16
CA GLU A 151 -47.12 13.01 -13.87
C GLU A 151 -45.70 12.51 -13.55
N ASP A 152 -44.71 12.92 -14.35
CA ASP A 152 -43.29 12.59 -14.13
C ASP A 152 -42.76 13.15 -12.80
N ALA A 153 -43.17 14.38 -12.44
CA ALA A 153 -42.79 15.00 -11.16
C ALA A 153 -43.32 14.20 -9.95
N LEU A 154 -44.56 13.72 -10.03
CA LEU A 154 -45.17 12.88 -8.98
C LEU A 154 -44.47 11.51 -8.87
N ALA A 155 -44.07 10.92 -9.99
CA ALA A 155 -43.32 9.66 -10.00
C ALA A 155 -41.92 9.80 -9.36
N ALA A 156 -41.22 10.91 -9.63
CA ALA A 156 -39.94 11.21 -9.02
C ALA A 156 -40.05 11.41 -7.49
N GLU A 157 -41.09 12.11 -7.04
CA GLU A 157 -41.35 12.34 -5.61
C GLU A 157 -41.64 11.02 -4.86
N ALA A 158 -42.43 10.13 -5.47
CA ALA A 158 -42.69 8.80 -4.92
C ALA A 158 -41.41 7.95 -4.80
N THR A 159 -40.50 8.07 -5.76
CA THR A 159 -39.22 7.34 -5.76
C THR A 159 -38.29 7.83 -4.65
N LEU A 160 -38.20 9.15 -4.44
CA LEU A 160 -37.42 9.72 -3.33
C LEU A 160 -37.96 9.31 -1.96
N ALA A 161 -39.29 9.27 -1.80
CA ALA A 161 -39.92 8.80 -0.57
C ALA A 161 -39.62 7.32 -0.28
N ALA A 162 -39.62 6.47 -1.32
CA ALA A 162 -39.25 5.06 -1.18
C ALA A 162 -37.79 4.87 -0.75
N PHE A 163 -36.87 5.67 -1.33
CA PHE A 163 -35.44 5.60 -0.98
C PHE A 163 -35.16 6.07 0.46
N ALA A 164 -35.82 7.14 0.91
CA ALA A 164 -35.74 7.61 2.29
C ALA A 164 -36.23 6.54 3.30
N THR A 165 -37.26 5.78 2.92
CA THR A 165 -37.81 4.69 3.74
C THR A 165 -36.86 3.48 3.81
N ALA A 166 -36.23 3.11 2.70
CA ALA A 166 -35.23 2.03 2.66
C ALA A 166 -34.00 2.37 3.53
N ARG A 167 -33.56 3.63 3.53
CA ARG A 167 -32.42 4.08 4.34
C ARG A 167 -32.69 4.04 5.85
N ALA A 168 -33.95 4.18 6.26
CA ALA A 168 -34.35 4.07 7.67
C ALA A 168 -34.44 2.62 8.16
N ALA A 169 -34.38 1.63 7.26
CA ALA A 169 -34.48 0.21 7.60
C ALA A 169 -33.10 -0.48 7.80
N ASP A 170 -32.02 0.10 7.29
CA ASP A 170 -30.65 -0.46 7.31
C ASP A 170 -29.74 0.27 8.33
N GLU A 171 -30.12 0.31 9.61
CA GLU A 171 -29.33 0.97 10.68
C GLU A 171 -28.21 0.09 11.30
N ASP A 172 -28.11 -1.19 10.97
CA ASP A 172 -27.20 -2.12 11.69
C ASP A 172 -25.80 -2.30 11.06
N ASN A 173 -25.46 -1.62 9.94
CA ASN A 173 -24.11 -1.70 9.35
C ASN A 173 -23.57 -0.32 8.90
N ILE A 174 -23.79 0.68 9.75
CA ILE A 174 -23.56 2.10 9.44
C ILE A 174 -22.11 2.38 9.03
N ASP A 175 -21.09 1.77 9.63
CA ASP A 175 -19.70 2.14 9.38
C ASP A 175 -19.15 1.62 8.04
N GLU A 176 -19.47 0.37 7.68
CA GLU A 176 -19.08 -0.19 6.38
C GLU A 176 -19.92 0.40 5.25
N LEU A 177 -21.20 0.64 5.49
CA LEU A 177 -22.08 1.34 4.56
C LEU A 177 -21.66 2.80 4.38
N GLN A 178 -21.21 3.49 5.44
CA GLN A 178 -20.68 4.86 5.35
C GLN A 178 -19.36 4.91 4.58
N ARG A 179 -18.44 3.95 4.78
CA ARG A 179 -17.22 3.84 3.96
C ARG A 179 -17.55 3.58 2.50
N ALA A 180 -18.43 2.61 2.21
CA ALA A 180 -18.88 2.33 0.86
C ALA A 180 -19.60 3.52 0.21
N GLN A 181 -20.45 4.24 0.96
CA GLN A 181 -21.11 5.47 0.49
C GLN A 181 -20.13 6.61 0.27
N ALA A 182 -19.11 6.78 1.12
CA ALA A 182 -18.08 7.80 0.94
C ALA A 182 -17.25 7.53 -0.31
N THR A 183 -16.85 6.26 -0.55
CA THR A 183 -16.15 5.85 -1.77
C THR A 183 -17.03 6.04 -3.00
N ALA A 184 -18.30 5.61 -2.96
CA ALA A 184 -19.24 5.78 -4.06
C ALA A 184 -19.54 7.26 -4.34
N ALA A 185 -19.64 8.10 -3.30
CA ALA A 185 -19.85 9.54 -3.46
C ALA A 185 -18.61 10.25 -4.03
N ALA A 186 -17.40 9.84 -3.64
CA ALA A 186 -16.16 10.34 -4.22
C ALA A 186 -16.05 9.96 -5.71
N GLN A 187 -16.36 8.70 -6.05
CA GLN A 187 -16.37 8.23 -7.44
C GLN A 187 -17.43 8.95 -8.27
N ALA A 188 -18.67 9.08 -7.77
CA ALA A 188 -19.73 9.82 -8.44
C ALA A 188 -19.37 11.30 -8.64
N THR A 189 -18.65 11.91 -7.70
CA THR A 189 -18.14 13.28 -7.84
C THR A 189 -17.08 13.38 -8.94
N GLN A 190 -16.17 12.41 -9.02
CA GLN A 190 -15.16 12.35 -10.07
C GLN A 190 -15.79 12.17 -11.46
N GLU A 191 -16.77 11.28 -11.57
CA GLU A 191 -17.55 11.06 -12.80
C GLU A 191 -18.35 12.31 -13.18
N ALA A 192 -18.96 13.01 -12.22
CA ALA A 192 -19.68 14.26 -12.46
C ALA A 192 -18.75 15.38 -12.95
N GLN A 193 -17.53 15.50 -12.41
CA GLN A 193 -16.53 16.46 -12.89
C GLN A 193 -16.07 16.13 -14.31
N ALA A 194 -15.85 14.85 -14.63
CA ALA A 194 -15.51 14.40 -15.97
C ALA A 194 -16.63 14.69 -16.98
N ALA A 195 -17.89 14.44 -16.58
CA ALA A 195 -19.07 14.77 -17.38
C ALA A 195 -19.18 16.29 -17.60
N GLN A 196 -18.98 17.10 -16.56
CA GLN A 196 -19.04 18.56 -16.65
C GLN A 196 -17.94 19.13 -17.56
N ALA A 197 -16.73 18.58 -17.51
CA ALA A 197 -15.64 18.94 -18.42
C ALA A 197 -16.02 18.63 -19.88
N THR A 198 -16.65 17.47 -20.11
CA THR A 198 -17.13 17.05 -21.44
C THR A 198 -18.24 17.97 -21.95
N ILE A 199 -19.21 18.32 -21.11
CA ILE A 199 -20.30 19.24 -21.45
C ILE A 199 -19.75 20.63 -21.77
N SER A 200 -18.80 21.14 -20.97
CA SER A 200 -18.19 22.46 -21.20
C SER A 200 -17.40 22.49 -22.52
N ALA A 201 -16.73 21.39 -22.87
CA ALA A 201 -16.06 21.23 -24.15
C ALA A 201 -17.08 21.21 -25.31
N LEU A 202 -18.18 20.46 -25.18
CA LEU A 202 -19.25 20.42 -26.18
C LEU A 202 -19.90 21.79 -26.39
N ALA A 203 -20.25 22.51 -25.32
CA ALA A 203 -20.82 23.85 -25.41
C ALA A 203 -19.85 24.84 -26.10
N THR A 204 -18.55 24.73 -25.82
CA THR A 204 -17.52 25.53 -26.52
C THR A 204 -17.45 25.18 -28.00
N ASN A 205 -17.55 23.88 -28.34
CA ASN A 205 -17.55 23.40 -29.71
C ASN A 205 -18.80 23.88 -30.48
N GLU A 206 -19.98 23.83 -29.86
CA GLU A 206 -21.22 24.34 -30.46
C GLU A 206 -21.16 25.85 -30.71
N ALA A 207 -20.62 26.62 -29.75
CA ALA A 207 -20.42 28.06 -29.92
C ALA A 207 -19.44 28.38 -31.07
N LEU A 208 -18.36 27.60 -31.21
CA LEU A 208 -17.43 27.71 -32.34
C LEU A 208 -18.12 27.39 -33.67
N VAL A 209 -18.90 26.31 -33.74
CA VAL A 209 -19.65 25.94 -34.96
C VAL A 209 -20.63 27.05 -35.34
N ALA A 210 -21.36 27.62 -34.38
CA ALA A 210 -22.29 28.73 -34.62
C ALA A 210 -21.57 30.00 -35.12
N ALA A 211 -20.42 30.34 -34.53
CA ALA A 211 -19.60 31.47 -34.96
C ALA A 211 -19.07 31.28 -36.39
N ILE A 212 -18.63 30.07 -36.74
CA ILE A 212 -18.13 29.72 -38.06
C ILE A 212 -19.25 29.71 -39.10
N ALA A 213 -20.44 29.19 -38.77
CA ALA A 213 -21.61 29.27 -39.63
C ALA A 213 -21.96 30.74 -39.95
N THR A 214 -21.87 31.63 -38.94
CA THR A 214 -22.08 33.08 -39.12
C THR A 214 -21.01 33.71 -40.01
N GLN A 215 -19.74 33.38 -39.80
CA GLN A 215 -18.61 33.87 -40.61
C GLN A 215 -18.70 33.38 -42.08
N ASN A 216 -19.12 32.13 -42.29
CA ASN A 216 -19.30 31.53 -43.62
C ASN A 216 -20.45 32.20 -44.38
N ALA A 217 -21.54 32.55 -43.69
CA ALA A 217 -22.64 33.32 -44.27
C ALA A 217 -22.21 34.72 -44.73
N ILE A 218 -21.22 35.34 -44.06
CA ILE A 218 -20.69 36.66 -44.42
C ILE A 218 -19.67 36.59 -45.56
N THR A 219 -18.81 35.56 -45.58
CA THR A 219 -17.62 35.53 -46.43
C THR A 219 -17.71 34.65 -47.68
N GLY A 220 -18.68 33.72 -47.74
CA GLY A 220 -18.84 32.79 -48.87
C GLY A 220 -17.74 31.74 -49.01
N ALA A 221 -16.81 31.63 -48.06
CA ALA A 221 -15.68 30.69 -48.06
C ALA A 221 -15.98 29.46 -47.18
N ASN A 222 -16.65 28.44 -47.75
CA ASN A 222 -17.46 27.50 -46.96
C ASN A 222 -16.75 26.21 -46.48
N GLU A 223 -15.65 25.77 -47.11
CA GLU A 223 -15.06 24.46 -46.79
C GLU A 223 -13.84 24.53 -45.84
N LEU A 224 -12.95 25.50 -46.03
CA LEU A 224 -11.70 25.56 -45.26
C LEU A 224 -11.94 25.96 -43.79
N ALA A 225 -12.83 26.93 -43.53
CA ALA A 225 -13.16 27.35 -42.17
C ALA A 225 -13.87 26.24 -41.39
N THR A 226 -14.76 25.50 -42.05
CA THR A 226 -15.45 24.33 -41.49
C THR A 226 -14.46 23.19 -41.18
N ALA A 227 -13.49 22.95 -42.07
CA ALA A 227 -12.45 21.95 -41.84
C ALA A 227 -11.52 22.34 -40.66
N GLN A 228 -11.17 23.62 -40.53
CA GLN A 228 -10.36 24.12 -39.42
C GLN A 228 -11.11 24.03 -38.07
N ALA A 229 -12.42 24.30 -38.07
CA ALA A 229 -13.29 24.12 -36.91
C ALA A 229 -13.29 22.68 -36.41
N ALA A 230 -13.54 21.74 -37.33
CA ALA A 230 -13.58 20.32 -37.03
C ALA A 230 -12.22 19.81 -36.53
N ALA A 231 -11.12 20.32 -37.10
CA ALA A 231 -9.78 20.00 -36.64
C ALA A 231 -9.53 20.48 -35.20
N ALA A 232 -9.93 21.70 -34.84
CA ALA A 232 -9.79 22.24 -33.49
C ALA A 232 -10.63 21.44 -32.46
N ILE A 233 -11.86 21.05 -32.83
CA ILE A 233 -12.73 20.19 -32.01
C ILE A 233 -12.05 18.84 -31.77
N ASN A 234 -11.56 18.19 -32.81
CA ASN A 234 -10.86 16.91 -32.69
C ASN A 234 -9.61 17.02 -31.81
N GLN A 235 -8.88 18.12 -31.92
CA GLN A 235 -7.69 18.37 -31.11
C GLN A 235 -8.02 18.55 -29.61
N ALA A 236 -9.11 19.27 -29.30
CA ALA A 236 -9.61 19.43 -27.94
C ALA A 236 -10.11 18.09 -27.34
N THR A 237 -10.82 17.28 -28.14
CA THR A 237 -11.26 15.94 -27.73
C THR A 237 -10.08 15.04 -27.40
N VAL A 238 -9.06 15.01 -28.26
CA VAL A 238 -7.82 14.23 -28.04
C VAL A 238 -7.12 14.69 -26.76
N ALA A 239 -7.01 16.00 -26.51
CA ALA A 239 -6.41 16.51 -25.29
C ALA A 239 -7.18 16.06 -24.03
N SER A 240 -8.52 16.10 -24.04
CA SER A 240 -9.32 15.63 -22.90
C SER A 240 -9.16 14.13 -22.64
N LEU A 241 -9.10 13.32 -23.70
CA LEU A 241 -8.90 11.87 -23.60
C LEU A 241 -7.52 11.53 -23.04
N GLN A 242 -6.48 12.28 -23.42
CA GLN A 242 -5.14 12.13 -22.88
C GLN A 242 -5.09 12.47 -21.37
N THR A 243 -5.78 13.53 -20.94
CA THR A 243 -5.90 13.86 -19.52
C THR A 243 -6.64 12.78 -18.73
N ALA A 244 -7.74 12.25 -19.26
CA ALA A 244 -8.48 11.16 -18.63
C ALA A 244 -7.63 9.88 -18.52
N GLN A 245 -6.88 9.54 -19.58
CA GLN A 245 -5.97 8.40 -19.59
C GLN A 245 -4.84 8.55 -18.56
N ALA A 246 -4.26 9.74 -18.43
CA ALA A 246 -3.23 10.02 -17.42
C ALA A 246 -3.77 9.90 -15.99
N GLY A 247 -5.03 10.26 -15.75
CA GLY A 247 -5.70 10.10 -14.46
C GLY A 247 -6.02 8.64 -14.10
N ALA A 248 -6.27 7.78 -15.08
CA ALA A 248 -6.56 6.36 -14.87
C ALA A 248 -5.30 5.51 -14.60
N ALA A 249 -4.13 5.93 -15.08
CA ALA A 249 -2.86 5.22 -14.92
C ALA A 249 -2.48 4.91 -13.44
N PRO A 250 -2.51 5.86 -12.49
CA PRO A 250 -2.16 5.56 -11.10
C PRO A 250 -3.13 4.57 -10.45
N THR A 251 -4.42 4.64 -10.76
CA THR A 251 -5.43 3.69 -10.26
C THR A 251 -5.17 2.27 -10.78
N ALA A 252 -4.82 2.14 -12.07
CA ALA A 252 -4.47 0.86 -12.65
C ALA A 252 -3.20 0.27 -12.02
N THR A 253 -2.19 1.10 -11.74
CA THR A 253 -0.97 0.68 -11.03
C THR A 253 -1.27 0.22 -9.61
N ALA A 254 -2.03 1.02 -8.84
CA ALA A 254 -2.40 0.67 -7.46
C ALA A 254 -3.21 -0.64 -7.41
N LEU A 255 -4.13 -0.84 -8.36
CA LEU A 255 -4.90 -2.08 -8.44
C LEU A 255 -4.02 -3.29 -8.83
N ALA A 256 -3.07 -3.09 -9.74
CA ALA A 256 -2.11 -4.12 -10.12
C ALA A 256 -1.18 -4.50 -8.95
N GLU A 257 -0.73 -3.53 -8.16
CA GLU A 257 0.07 -3.75 -6.95
C GLU A 257 -0.73 -4.50 -5.88
N LEU A 258 -1.99 -4.11 -5.66
CA LEU A 258 -2.89 -4.80 -4.73
C LEU A 258 -3.17 -6.24 -5.18
N ALA A 259 -3.42 -6.45 -6.48
CA ALA A 259 -3.64 -7.79 -7.04
C ALA A 259 -2.37 -8.65 -6.96
N ALA A 260 -1.19 -8.06 -7.16
CA ALA A 260 0.09 -8.76 -7.01
C ALA A 260 0.36 -9.13 -5.56
N ALA A 261 0.07 -8.23 -4.61
CA ALA A 261 0.20 -8.48 -3.17
C ALA A 261 -0.80 -9.54 -2.67
N SER A 262 -1.97 -9.62 -3.29
CA SER A 262 -3.03 -10.59 -2.96
C SER A 262 -2.88 -11.93 -3.71
N SER A 263 -1.85 -12.07 -4.55
CA SER A 263 -1.60 -13.31 -5.29
C SER A 263 -0.93 -14.33 -4.38
N LEU A 264 -1.39 -15.58 -4.43
CA LEU A 264 -0.77 -16.69 -3.70
C LEU A 264 0.53 -17.10 -4.40
N ASN A 265 1.56 -17.39 -3.59
CA ASN A 265 2.78 -18.04 -4.01
C ASN A 265 2.43 -19.48 -4.44
N PRO A 266 2.71 -19.89 -5.69
CA PRO A 266 2.36 -21.23 -6.16
C PRO A 266 3.18 -22.35 -5.50
N ASN A 267 4.24 -22.01 -4.76
CA ASN A 267 5.04 -22.98 -4.04
C ASN A 267 4.33 -23.38 -2.75
N LEU A 268 3.68 -24.54 -2.81
CA LEU A 268 3.02 -25.15 -1.66
C LEU A 268 4.07 -25.60 -0.63
N LEU A 269 3.99 -25.06 0.57
CA LEU A 269 4.74 -25.59 1.70
C LEU A 269 3.96 -26.76 2.30
N THR A 270 4.59 -27.92 2.47
CA THR A 270 4.00 -29.04 3.22
C THR A 270 4.80 -29.28 4.47
N VAL A 271 4.14 -29.21 5.62
CA VAL A 271 4.71 -29.49 6.93
C VAL A 271 3.84 -30.49 7.66
N ALA A 272 4.44 -31.29 8.54
CA ALA A 272 3.71 -32.24 9.37
C ALA A 272 4.17 -32.09 10.82
N ILE A 273 3.22 -32.12 11.74
CA ILE A 273 3.46 -32.20 13.18
C ILE A 273 2.82 -33.47 13.74
N GLU A 274 3.39 -34.03 14.79
CA GLU A 274 2.84 -35.19 15.49
C GLU A 274 2.42 -34.76 16.89
N VAL A 275 1.14 -34.84 17.20
CA VAL A 275 0.59 -34.39 18.49
C VAL A 275 -0.15 -35.53 19.18
N ASP A 276 -0.38 -35.38 20.49
CA ASP A 276 -1.31 -36.25 21.20
C ASP A 276 -2.74 -35.92 20.73
N LEU A 277 -3.31 -36.79 19.89
CA LEU A 277 -4.67 -36.66 19.36
C LEU A 277 -5.69 -36.42 20.47
N GLY A 278 -5.65 -37.21 21.54
CA GLY A 278 -6.62 -37.11 22.63
C GLY A 278 -6.38 -35.85 23.45
N GLY A 279 -5.13 -35.55 23.76
CA GLY A 279 -4.75 -34.36 24.51
C GLY A 279 -5.16 -33.07 23.81
N VAL A 280 -4.78 -32.88 22.54
CA VAL A 280 -5.08 -31.64 21.80
C VAL A 280 -6.59 -31.44 21.60
N THR A 281 -7.33 -32.49 21.26
CA THR A 281 -8.79 -32.38 21.05
C THR A 281 -9.60 -32.18 22.32
N THR A 282 -9.07 -32.59 23.49
CA THR A 282 -9.73 -32.40 24.79
C THR A 282 -9.26 -31.16 25.55
N GLY A 283 -8.28 -30.42 25.01
CA GLY A 283 -7.75 -29.21 25.63
C GLY A 283 -6.73 -29.47 26.73
N ASP A 284 -6.02 -30.60 26.70
CA ASP A 284 -4.95 -30.89 27.65
C ASP A 284 -3.79 -29.88 27.47
N PRO A 285 -3.38 -29.19 28.54
CA PRO A 285 -2.43 -28.08 28.43
C PRO A 285 -1.03 -28.53 28.02
N ASP A 286 -0.60 -29.73 28.43
CA ASP A 286 0.72 -30.25 28.08
C ASP A 286 0.75 -30.66 26.60
N ALA A 287 -0.28 -31.34 26.12
CA ALA A 287 -0.43 -31.68 24.70
C ALA A 287 -0.51 -30.43 23.79
N ILE A 288 -1.23 -29.39 24.21
CA ILE A 288 -1.28 -28.10 23.50
C ILE A 288 0.08 -27.41 23.52
N ALA A 289 0.79 -27.42 24.65
CA ALA A 289 2.12 -26.82 24.75
C ALA A 289 3.13 -27.51 23.84
N ASP A 290 3.10 -28.84 23.75
CA ASP A 290 3.94 -29.61 22.84
C ASP A 290 3.61 -29.32 21.36
N ALA A 291 2.32 -29.25 21.02
CA ALA A 291 1.87 -28.87 19.68
C ALA A 291 2.34 -27.45 19.31
N ARG A 292 2.19 -26.48 20.23
CA ARG A 292 2.68 -25.11 20.07
C ARG A 292 4.20 -25.08 19.84
N GLY A 293 4.96 -25.90 20.57
CA GLY A 293 6.41 -26.00 20.41
C GLY A 293 6.81 -26.42 18.99
N GLN A 294 6.18 -27.46 18.45
CA GLN A 294 6.43 -27.92 17.08
C GLN A 294 6.02 -26.89 16.03
N LEU A 295 4.87 -26.24 16.22
CA LEU A 295 4.41 -25.17 15.33
C LEU A 295 5.35 -23.96 15.35
N ALA A 296 5.85 -23.57 16.53
CA ALA A 296 6.79 -22.47 16.68
C ALA A 296 8.11 -22.75 15.93
N GLU A 297 8.60 -23.99 15.95
CA GLU A 297 9.79 -24.38 15.20
C GLU A 297 9.59 -24.25 13.68
N ILE A 298 8.43 -24.68 13.18
CA ILE A 298 8.05 -24.52 11.76
C ILE A 298 7.97 -23.04 11.38
N VAL A 299 7.33 -22.23 12.22
CA VAL A 299 7.09 -20.81 11.97
C VAL A 299 8.36 -19.96 12.11
N ALA A 300 9.30 -20.35 12.97
CA ALA A 300 10.55 -19.62 13.18
C ALA A 300 11.40 -19.48 11.91
N GLY A 301 11.19 -20.35 10.92
CA GLY A 301 11.81 -20.25 9.60
C GLY A 301 11.24 -19.14 8.70
N TYR A 302 10.26 -18.35 9.14
CA TYR A 302 9.62 -17.32 8.32
C TYR A 302 9.81 -15.93 8.93
N SER A 303 10.07 -14.94 8.07
CA SER A 303 10.23 -13.55 8.49
C SER A 303 8.91 -12.92 8.92
N SER A 304 8.98 -11.94 9.83
CA SER A 304 7.87 -11.03 10.13
C SER A 304 7.34 -10.39 8.84
N GLY A 305 6.04 -10.56 8.55
CA GLY A 305 5.39 -10.08 7.32
C GLY A 305 4.99 -11.18 6.33
N CYS A 306 5.40 -12.43 6.56
CA CYS A 306 4.81 -13.58 5.87
C CYS A 306 3.35 -13.76 6.29
N ARG A 307 2.43 -13.90 5.34
CA ARG A 307 1.02 -14.21 5.59
C ARG A 307 0.58 -15.43 4.80
N ALA A 308 -0.05 -16.39 5.48
CA ALA A 308 -0.74 -17.51 4.86
C ALA A 308 -2.04 -17.01 4.24
N GLY A 309 -2.29 -17.34 2.97
CA GLY A 309 -3.55 -17.02 2.30
C GLY A 309 -4.52 -18.20 2.26
N PHE A 310 -4.00 -19.42 2.15
CA PHE A 310 -4.80 -20.64 2.21
C PHE A 310 -4.03 -21.78 2.90
N VAL A 311 -4.71 -22.53 3.77
CA VAL A 311 -4.13 -23.69 4.46
C VAL A 311 -5.05 -24.90 4.40
N LEU A 312 -4.50 -26.03 3.98
CA LEU A 312 -5.17 -27.33 4.06
C LEU A 312 -4.66 -28.11 5.26
N PHE A 313 -5.51 -28.32 6.26
CA PHE A 313 -5.20 -29.12 7.44
C PHE A 313 -5.69 -30.54 7.24
N THR A 314 -4.77 -31.51 7.24
CA THR A 314 -5.09 -32.92 7.08
C THR A 314 -4.74 -33.70 8.35
N GLY A 315 -5.74 -34.12 9.11
CA GLY A 315 -5.57 -34.84 10.37
C GLY A 315 -5.67 -36.37 10.23
N ASN A 316 -4.68 -37.08 10.75
CA ASN A 316 -4.66 -38.54 10.82
C ASN A 316 -5.36 -39.01 12.10
N GLY A 317 -6.44 -39.77 11.95
CA GLY A 317 -7.24 -40.27 13.07
C GLY A 317 -7.78 -41.68 12.84
N PRO A 318 -8.27 -42.37 13.90
CA PRO A 318 -8.91 -43.68 13.78
C PRO A 318 -10.19 -43.64 12.92
N ASP A 319 -10.86 -42.49 12.84
CA ASP A 319 -12.05 -42.26 12.05
C ASP A 319 -12.07 -40.85 11.45
N ILE A 320 -13.08 -40.54 10.65
CA ILE A 320 -13.20 -39.24 9.97
C ILE A 320 -13.42 -38.11 10.99
N GLY A 321 -14.22 -38.34 12.04
CA GLY A 321 -14.56 -37.32 13.02
C GLY A 321 -13.32 -36.90 13.80
N SER A 322 -12.60 -37.87 14.38
CA SER A 322 -11.36 -37.62 15.11
C SER A 322 -10.28 -36.95 14.26
N GLY A 323 -10.17 -37.28 12.97
CA GLY A 323 -9.24 -36.60 12.05
C GLY A 323 -9.62 -35.13 11.77
N VAL A 324 -10.91 -34.82 11.57
CA VAL A 324 -11.39 -33.45 11.34
C VAL A 324 -11.26 -32.61 12.61
N ASP A 325 -11.62 -33.17 13.77
CA ASP A 325 -11.54 -32.48 15.06
C ASP A 325 -10.09 -32.12 15.39
N LEU A 326 -9.15 -33.03 15.11
CA LEU A 326 -7.72 -32.77 15.23
C LEU A 326 -7.26 -31.64 14.28
N ALA A 327 -7.66 -31.70 13.00
CA ALA A 327 -7.31 -30.68 12.02
C ALA A 327 -7.82 -29.29 12.42
N ARG A 328 -9.05 -29.20 12.97
CA ARG A 328 -9.64 -27.96 13.47
C ARG A 328 -8.94 -27.45 14.72
N ALA A 329 -8.64 -28.32 15.68
CA ALA A 329 -7.92 -27.93 16.89
C ALA A 329 -6.53 -27.34 16.57
N VAL A 330 -5.84 -27.88 15.56
CA VAL A 330 -4.55 -27.32 15.10
C VAL A 330 -4.74 -26.00 14.34
N ASP A 331 -5.79 -25.83 13.53
CA ASP A 331 -6.13 -24.54 12.88
C ASP A 331 -6.38 -23.43 13.93
N ASP A 332 -7.22 -23.72 14.92
CA ASP A 332 -7.49 -22.78 16.02
C ASP A 332 -6.20 -22.40 16.76
N LEU A 333 -5.33 -23.39 17.02
CA LEU A 333 -4.05 -23.18 17.68
C LEU A 333 -3.09 -22.30 16.85
N VAL A 334 -2.96 -22.53 15.54
CA VAL A 334 -2.06 -21.71 14.71
C VAL A 334 -2.54 -20.26 14.58
N ARG A 335 -3.85 -20.04 14.50
CA ARG A 335 -4.43 -18.69 14.45
C ARG A 335 -4.26 -17.95 15.77
N GLN A 336 -4.43 -18.64 16.89
CA GLN A 336 -4.26 -18.06 18.22
C GLN A 336 -2.81 -17.68 18.51
N GLU A 337 -1.87 -18.56 18.17
CA GLU A 337 -0.46 -18.44 18.58
C GLU A 337 0.38 -17.64 17.57
N PHE A 338 0.00 -17.66 16.29
CA PHE A 338 0.75 -17.02 15.20
C PHE A 338 -0.14 -16.14 14.31
N PRO A 339 -0.90 -15.18 14.88
CA PRO A 339 -1.89 -14.39 14.13
C PRO A 339 -1.28 -13.54 13.02
N ASP A 340 0.01 -13.16 13.15
CA ASP A 340 0.72 -12.40 12.13
C ASP A 340 0.88 -13.18 10.81
N ILE A 341 0.95 -14.51 10.89
CA ILE A 341 1.07 -15.39 9.72
C ILE A 341 -0.28 -15.98 9.35
N PHE A 342 -1.02 -16.49 10.33
CA PHE A 342 -2.31 -17.17 10.16
C PHE A 342 -3.43 -16.24 10.62
N ALA A 343 -3.66 -15.19 9.83
CA ALA A 343 -4.66 -14.16 10.13
C ALA A 343 -6.10 -14.71 10.12
N GLU A 344 -7.04 -13.99 10.74
CA GLU A 344 -8.45 -14.40 10.81
C GLU A 344 -9.09 -14.56 9.41
N ASP A 345 -8.68 -13.75 8.42
CA ASP A 345 -9.14 -13.78 7.04
C ASP A 345 -8.52 -14.91 6.19
N MET A 346 -7.60 -15.70 6.75
CA MET A 346 -7.02 -16.86 6.07
C MET A 346 -8.10 -17.89 5.76
N ALA A 347 -8.15 -18.36 4.51
CA ALA A 347 -9.01 -19.47 4.13
C ALA A 347 -8.40 -20.81 4.60
N ALA A 348 -9.22 -21.66 5.22
CA ALA A 348 -8.80 -22.97 5.71
C ALA A 348 -9.78 -24.07 5.29
N GLU A 349 -9.24 -25.27 5.04
CA GLU A 349 -10.00 -26.49 4.79
C GLU A 349 -9.49 -27.61 5.72
N HIS A 350 -10.42 -28.38 6.28
CA HIS A 350 -10.10 -29.47 7.23
C HIS A 350 -10.47 -30.81 6.62
N ILE A 351 -9.47 -31.68 6.45
CA ILE A 351 -9.62 -33.02 5.88
C ILE A 351 -9.16 -34.06 6.90
N ALA A 352 -9.86 -35.18 6.97
CA ALA A 352 -9.43 -36.34 7.75
C ALA A 352 -8.84 -37.44 6.86
N GLN A 353 -7.82 -38.11 7.37
CA GLN A 353 -7.30 -39.37 6.84
C GLN A 353 -7.60 -40.50 7.84
N PRO A 354 -8.76 -41.17 7.70
CA PRO A 354 -9.16 -42.22 8.64
C PRO A 354 -8.26 -43.46 8.49
N ASN A 355 -7.90 -44.06 9.63
CA ASN A 355 -7.06 -45.27 9.71
C ASN A 355 -5.65 -45.12 9.11
N VAL A 356 -5.14 -43.89 8.99
CA VAL A 356 -3.75 -43.62 8.59
C VAL A 356 -2.91 -43.36 9.84
N GLN A 357 -1.80 -44.09 9.99
CA GLN A 357 -0.85 -43.91 11.09
C GLN A 357 0.34 -43.03 10.66
N PRO A 358 0.96 -42.27 11.59
CA PRO A 358 0.62 -42.20 13.02
C PRO A 358 -0.65 -41.38 13.29
N PHE A 359 -1.50 -41.88 14.19
CA PHE A 359 -2.63 -41.10 14.69
C PHE A 359 -2.12 -39.91 15.49
N GLY A 360 -2.77 -38.76 15.34
CA GLY A 360 -2.27 -37.51 15.93
C GLY A 360 -1.34 -36.73 15.02
N GLN A 361 -1.03 -37.23 13.82
CA GLN A 361 -0.30 -36.41 12.85
C GLN A 361 -1.23 -35.44 12.13
N VAL A 362 -0.82 -34.17 12.01
CA VAL A 362 -1.48 -33.17 11.17
C VAL A 362 -0.51 -32.70 10.11
N THR A 363 -0.89 -32.87 8.85
CA THR A 363 -0.18 -32.28 7.72
C THR A 363 -0.84 -30.96 7.35
N MET A 364 -0.07 -29.88 7.31
CA MET A 364 -0.52 -28.58 6.82
C MET A 364 0.11 -28.32 5.46
N GLN A 365 -0.73 -28.02 4.47
CA GLN A 365 -0.29 -27.53 3.17
C GLN A 365 -0.60 -26.04 3.07
N ILE A 366 0.42 -25.20 3.08
CA ILE A 366 0.31 -23.75 3.24
C ILE A 366 0.67 -23.07 1.92
N LEU A 367 -0.24 -22.24 1.43
CA LEU A 367 0.00 -21.28 0.35
C LEU A 367 0.10 -19.89 0.95
N PHE A 368 1.31 -19.33 0.95
CA PHE A 368 1.54 -17.95 1.38
C PHE A 368 1.15 -16.96 0.29
N TYR A 369 0.92 -15.71 0.66
CA TYR A 369 0.98 -14.61 -0.30
C TYR A 369 2.40 -14.47 -0.89
N GLN A 370 2.50 -13.89 -2.09
CA GLN A 370 3.80 -13.62 -2.70
C GLN A 370 4.68 -12.74 -1.80
N GLY A 371 6.01 -12.97 -1.89
CA GLY A 371 7.00 -12.25 -1.08
C GLY A 371 7.40 -12.94 0.23
N CYS A 372 6.66 -13.98 0.65
CA CYS A 372 7.11 -14.82 1.76
C CYS A 372 8.23 -15.78 1.31
N VAL A 373 9.43 -15.61 1.87
CA VAL A 373 10.60 -16.45 1.62
C VAL A 373 11.10 -17.00 2.96
N PRO A 374 11.33 -18.32 3.09
CA PRO A 374 11.90 -18.88 4.30
C PRO A 374 13.30 -18.31 4.57
N LEU A 375 13.57 -18.01 5.84
CA LEU A 375 14.88 -17.70 6.38
C LEU A 375 15.69 -19.01 6.36
N GLY A 376 16.56 -19.13 5.35
CA GLY A 376 17.30 -20.36 5.03
C GLY A 376 18.38 -20.76 6.03
#